data_AF-A0A931WTA7-F1
#
_entry.id   AF-A0A931WTA7-F1
#
_cell.length_a   1.000
_cell.length_b   1.000
_cell.length_c   1.000
_cell.angle_alpha   90.00
_cell.angle_beta   90.00
_cell.angle_gamma   90.00
#
_symmetry.space_group_name_H-M   'P 1'
#
loop_
_entity.id
_entity.type
_entity.pdbx_description
1 polymer ?
#
loop_
_entity_poly.entity_id
_entity_poly.type
_entity_poly.pdbx_seq_one_letter_code
_entity_poly.pdbx_strand_id
1 'polypeptide(L)' 'MPYTGNALLTENFRAFELPDKSVWMAVSVMVEDPEYLNQPFLINYHFKKLPDGSKWNPTSCSVK' A
#
# COMPACT_ATOMS: atom_id res chain seq x y z
N MET A 1 -15.00 -9.42 -3.61
CA MET A 1 -15.58 -8.42 -2.69
C MET A 1 -15.84 -7.19 -3.52
N PRO A 2 -17.11 -6.85 -3.82
CA PRO A 2 -17.43 -5.60 -4.50
C PRO A 2 -17.24 -4.41 -3.53
N TYR A 3 -16.94 -3.23 -4.07
CA TYR A 3 -16.87 -1.96 -3.35
C TYR A 3 -17.88 -0.99 -3.98
N THR A 4 -18.51 -0.16 -3.17
CA THR A 4 -19.43 0.88 -3.64
C THR A 4 -18.66 2.09 -4.17
N GLY A 5 -19.36 2.97 -4.90
CA GLY A 5 -18.83 4.30 -5.25
C GLY A 5 -18.65 5.25 -4.06
N ASN A 6 -19.17 4.89 -2.89
CA ASN A 6 -19.07 5.66 -1.64
C ASN A 6 -18.05 5.07 -0.67
N ALA A 7 -17.31 4.02 -1.07
CA ALA A 7 -16.28 3.43 -0.24
C ALA A 7 -15.20 4.47 0.09
N LEU A 8 -14.90 4.65 1.37
CA LEU A 8 -13.84 5.54 1.84
C LEU A 8 -12.54 4.76 1.98
N LEU A 9 -11.51 5.19 1.25
CA LEU A 9 -10.16 4.65 1.34
C LEU A 9 -9.26 5.63 2.09
N THR A 10 -8.76 5.22 3.26
CA THR A 10 -7.78 5.99 4.03
C THR A 10 -6.44 5.29 4.02
N GLU A 11 -5.42 5.97 3.49
CA GLU A 11 -4.05 5.46 3.40
C GLU A 11 -3.11 6.23 4.33
N ASN A 12 -2.45 5.51 5.24
CA ASN A 12 -1.45 6.07 6.15
C ASN A 12 -0.06 5.56 5.78
N PHE A 13 0.84 6.49 5.47
CA PHE A 13 2.23 6.19 5.10
C PHE A 13 3.16 6.48 6.26
N ARG A 14 3.95 5.49 6.66
CA ARG A 14 5.01 5.66 7.66
C ARG A 14 6.33 5.10 7.17
N ALA A 15 7.34 5.95 7.10
CA ALA A 15 8.72 5.52 6.92
C ALA A 15 9.42 5.40 8.27
N PHE A 16 10.23 4.36 8.46
CA PHE A 16 11.00 4.14 9.69
C PHE A 16 12.30 3.39 9.40
N GLU A 17 13.27 3.56 10.29
CA GLU A 17 14.55 2.87 10.25
C GLU A 17 14.60 1.81 11.34
N LEU A 18 15.09 0.62 11.01
CA LEU A 18 15.39 -0.42 11.99
C LEU A 18 16.82 -0.28 12.55
N PRO A 19 17.14 -0.96 13.68
CA PRO A 19 18.48 -0.96 14.25
C PRO A 19 19.60 -1.43 13.29
N ASP A 20 19.25 -2.19 12.26
CA ASP A 20 20.16 -2.64 11.19
C ASP A 20 20.40 -1.56 10.10
N LYS A 21 19.90 -0.34 10.31
CA LYS A 21 19.90 0.78 9.35
C LYS A 21 19.10 0.52 8.07
N SER A 22 18.28 -0.53 8.04
CA SER A 22 17.38 -0.74 6.91
C SER A 22 16.19 0.22 7.01
N VAL A 23 15.89 0.89 5.89
CA VAL A 23 14.75 1.81 5.77
C VAL A 23 13.54 1.02 5.29
N TRP A 24 12.43 1.15 6.00
CA TRP A 24 11.17 0.52 5.68
C TRP A 24 10.06 1.55 5.56
N MET A 25 9.04 1.20 4.78
CA MET A 25 7.80 1.94 4.65
C MET A 25 6.63 1.01 4.95
N ALA A 26 5.88 1.33 6.00
CA ALA A 26 4.57 0.72 6.26
C ALA A 26 3.48 1.58 5.63
N VAL A 27 2.57 0.92 4.92
CA VAL A 27 1.36 1.51 4.37
C VAL A 27 0.17 0.80 4.99
N SER A 28 -0.60 1.53 5.78
CA SER A 28 -1.85 1.03 6.37
C SER A 28 -3.02 1.56 5.55
N VAL A 29 -3.77 0.64 4.97
CA VAL A 29 -4.93 0.94 4.12
C VAL A 29 -6.18 0.50 4.86
N MET A 30 -7.07 1.45 5.14
CA MET A 30 -8.37 1.19 5.74
C MET A 30 -9.46 1.47 4.71
N VAL A 31 -10.34 0.49 4.50
CA VAL A 31 -11.51 0.59 3.63
C VAL A 31 -12.76 0.56 4.47
N GLU A 32 -13.59 1.60 4.34
CA GLU A 32 -14.90 1.69 4.97
C GLU A 32 -15.98 1.70 3.90
N ASP A 33 -16.83 0.68 3.89
CA ASP A 33 -17.95 0.56 2.95
C ASP A 33 -19.14 -0.10 3.65
N PRO A 34 -20.00 0.67 4.35
CA PRO A 34 -21.07 0.12 5.18
C PRO A 34 -22.09 -0.77 4.44
N GLU A 35 -22.15 -0.69 3.11
CA GLU A 35 -23.04 -1.53 2.30
C GLU A 35 -22.54 -2.97 2.20
N TYR A 36 -21.22 -3.18 2.05
CA TYR A 36 -20.62 -4.50 1.87
C TYR A 36 -19.74 -4.96 3.04
N LEU A 37 -19.36 -4.06 3.94
CA LEU A 37 -18.47 -4.32 5.06
C LEU A 37 -19.16 -4.02 6.39
N ASN A 38 -19.31 -5.06 7.22
CA ASN A 38 -19.80 -4.91 8.60
C ASN A 38 -18.79 -4.20 9.52
N GLN A 39 -17.53 -4.10 9.10
CA GLN A 39 -16.44 -3.45 9.83
C GLN A 39 -15.39 -2.93 8.84
N PRO A 40 -14.60 -1.90 9.20
CA PRO A 40 -13.50 -1.45 8.36
C PRO A 40 -12.54 -2.58 8.01
N PHE A 41 -12.16 -2.67 6.73
CA PHE A 41 -11.17 -3.63 6.28
C PHE A 41 -9.79 -2.99 6.28
N LEU A 42 -8.88 -3.53 7.10
CA LEU A 42 -7.54 -3.00 7.30
C LEU A 42 -6.48 -3.92 6.69
N ILE A 43 -5.66 -3.39 5.80
CA ILE A 43 -4.49 -4.08 5.24
C ILE A 43 -3.22 -3.29 5.57
N ASN A 44 -2.15 -4.00 5.92
CA ASN A 44 -0.83 -3.42 6.12
C ASN A 44 0.17 -3.96 5.11
N TYR A 45 0.76 -3.08 4.32
CA TYR A 45 1.86 -3.39 3.42
C TYR A 45 3.17 -2.90 4.00
N HIS A 46 4.23 -3.69 3.83
CA HIS A 46 5.56 -3.35 4.30
C HIS A 46 6.54 -3.42 3.13
N PHE A 47 7.19 -2.30 2.84
CA PHE A 47 8.16 -2.17 1.77
C PHE A 47 9.54 -1.92 2.36
N LYS A 48 10.51 -2.74 1.98
CA LYS A 48 11.92 -2.51 2.30
C LYS A 48 12.55 -1.68 1.20
N LYS A 49 13.24 -0.58 1.56
CA LYS A 49 14.07 0.17 0.62
C LYS A 49 15.27 -0.67 0.21
N LEU A 50 15.43 -0.90 -1.09
CA LEU A 50 16.60 -1.58 -1.63
C LEU A 50 17.76 -0.58 -1.82
N PRO A 51 19.03 -1.06 -1.77
CA PRO A 51 20.20 -0.19 -1.95
C PRO A 51 20.26 0.50 -3.31
N ASP A 52 19.77 -0.18 -4.35
CA ASP A 52 19.76 0.28 -5.73
C ASP A 52 18.45 -0.11 -6.46
N GLY A 53 18.33 0.37 -7.70
CA GLY A 53 17.21 0.04 -8.59
C GLY A 53 17.40 -1.24 -9.40
N SER A 54 18.36 -2.12 -9.05
CA SER A 54 18.71 -3.30 -9.87
C SER A 54 17.55 -4.27 -10.08
N LYS A 55 16.59 -4.31 -9.14
CA LYS A 55 15.38 -5.13 -9.23
C LYS A 55 14.21 -4.43 -9.93
N TRP A 56 14.38 -3.19 -10.35
CA TRP A 56 13.38 -2.40 -11.05
C TRP A 56 13.60 -2.48 -12.55
N ASN A 57 12.79 -3.30 -13.23
CA ASN A 57 12.83 -3.46 -14.70
C ASN A 57 11.45 -3.19 -15.31
N PRO A 58 10.98 -1.93 -15.33
CA PRO A 58 9.69 -1.59 -15.89
C PRO A 58 9.71 -1.72 -17.41
N THR A 59 8.64 -2.29 -17.97
CA THR A 59 8.40 -2.22 -19.42
C THR A 59 7.66 -0.92 -19.72
N SER A 60 8.08 -0.19 -20.76
CA SER A 60 7.38 1.03 -21.18
C SER A 60 5.92 0.72 -21.51
N CYS A 61 4.99 1.54 -21.01
CA CYS A 61 3.61 1.48 -21.46
C CYS A 61 3.56 1.81 -22.96
N SER A 62 3.00 0.91 -23.77
CA SER A 62 2.65 1.22 -25.16
C SER A 62 1.16 0.99 -25.33
N VAL A 63 0.47 2.03 -25.80
CA VAL A 63 -0.90 1.92 -26.28
C VAL A 63 -0.79 1.66 -27.78
N LYS A 64 -1.40 0.59 -28.27
CA LYS A 64 -1.64 0.42 -29.70
C LYS A 64 -3.01 0.96 -30.05
#